data_AF-A0A1D3RLI1-F1
#
_entry.id   AF-A0A1D3RLI1-F1
#
_cell.length_a   1.000
_cell.length_b   1.000
_cell.length_c   1.000
_cell.angle_alpha   90.00
_cell.angle_beta   90.00
_cell.angle_gamma   90.00
#
_symmetry.space_group_name_H-M   'P 1'
#
loop_
_entity.id
_entity.type
_entity.pdbx_description
1 polymer ?
#
loop_
_entity_poly.entity_id
_entity_poly.type
_entity_poly.pdbx_seq_one_letter_code
_entity_poly.pdbx_strand_id
1 'polypeptide(L)'
;MYNKLQTVLPLDVDTEDGKQFSFSGDINTLEFVAAMPASAARLGLQIFKLSLIPSKNNQGKELMVDIKPFFGQSDETSWKEEQVVILKNVQRLHFAYFNADDTKDDAGWQKEWLDKFELPDLVSVDIELMNGELWPQIVVELKVDDVAAGGAAVGKRGRNPFGIVNGKFTSR
;
A
#
# COMPACT_ATOMS: atom_id res chain seq x y z
N MET A 1 7.78 -9.40 4.68
CA MET A 1 6.47 -8.86 4.24
C MET A 1 6.15 -7.49 4.84
N TYR A 2 6.54 -7.23 6.09
CA TYR A 2 6.42 -5.94 6.79
C TYR A 2 7.08 -4.71 6.11
N ASN A 3 8.00 -4.91 5.15
CA ASN A 3 8.86 -3.84 4.63
C ASN A 3 8.32 -3.13 3.38
N LYS A 4 7.22 -3.61 2.77
CA LYS A 4 6.79 -3.11 1.45
C LYS A 4 5.83 -1.92 1.51
N LEU A 5 5.07 -1.81 2.59
CA LEU A 5 4.19 -0.66 2.83
C LEU A 5 4.98 0.59 3.24
N GLN A 6 6.27 0.45 3.57
CA GLN A 6 7.16 1.57 3.90
C GLN A 6 7.81 2.21 2.66
N THR A 7 7.57 1.65 1.47
CA THR A 7 8.21 2.06 0.20
C THR A 7 7.12 2.32 -0.82
N VAL A 8 6.32 3.38 -0.61
CA VAL A 8 5.39 3.85 -1.63
C VAL A 8 6.06 5.02 -2.35
N LEU A 9 6.04 5.03 -3.68
CA LEU A 9 6.60 6.12 -4.48
C LEU A 9 5.44 6.99 -4.97
N PRO A 10 5.45 8.32 -4.75
CA PRO A 10 4.51 9.19 -5.42
C PRO A 10 4.91 9.24 -6.90
N LEU A 11 4.00 8.82 -7.77
CA LEU A 11 4.14 8.98 -9.21
C LEU A 11 3.06 9.94 -9.68
N ASP A 12 3.48 11.10 -10.21
CA ASP A 12 2.65 11.90 -11.11
C ASP A 12 2.87 11.35 -12.52
N VAL A 13 2.00 10.45 -12.97
CA VAL A 13 1.95 10.03 -14.37
C VAL A 13 0.65 10.54 -15.01
N ASP A 14 0.78 11.42 -16.01
CA ASP A 14 -0.30 11.69 -16.94
C ASP A 14 -0.32 10.56 -17.98
N THR A 15 -1.28 9.65 -17.83
CA THR A 15 -1.60 8.63 -18.83
C THR A 15 -2.81 9.09 -19.65
N GLU A 16 -2.81 8.82 -20.96
CA GLU A 16 -3.88 9.26 -21.88
C GLU A 16 -5.28 8.66 -21.55
N ASP A 17 -5.36 7.64 -20.70
CA ASP A 17 -6.61 7.02 -20.21
C ASP A 17 -7.17 7.65 -18.91
N GLY A 18 -6.60 8.79 -18.49
CA GLY A 18 -6.89 9.42 -17.21
C GLY A 18 -5.77 9.19 -16.20
N LYS A 19 -5.67 10.07 -15.20
CA LYS A 19 -4.62 10.06 -14.18
C LYS A 19 -4.58 8.72 -13.46
N GLN A 20 -3.51 7.95 -13.65
CA GLN A 20 -3.28 6.73 -12.89
C GLN A 20 -2.56 7.07 -11.58
N PHE A 21 -3.30 6.99 -10.48
CA PHE A 21 -2.77 7.29 -9.15
C PHE A 21 -1.79 6.21 -8.68
N SER A 22 -0.68 6.63 -8.08
CA SER A 22 0.30 5.71 -7.46
C SER A 22 -0.27 4.93 -6.28
N PHE A 23 -1.43 5.34 -5.75
CA PHE A 23 -2.11 4.73 -4.63
C PHE A 23 -3.62 4.93 -4.77
N SER A 24 -4.40 3.89 -4.50
CA SER A 24 -5.86 3.95 -4.42
C SER A 24 -6.36 2.81 -3.55
N GLY A 25 -7.41 3.06 -2.78
CA GLY A 25 -8.00 1.99 -1.98
C GLY A 25 -9.38 2.30 -1.43
N ASP A 26 -10.17 1.25 -1.30
CA ASP A 26 -11.46 1.24 -0.61
C ASP A 26 -11.37 0.37 0.64
N ILE A 27 -12.51 0.09 1.28
CA ILE A 27 -12.54 -0.70 2.51
C ILE A 27 -12.09 -2.16 2.32
N ASN A 28 -12.13 -2.72 1.11
CA ASN A 28 -11.82 -4.13 0.82
C ASN A 28 -10.65 -4.34 -0.13
N THR A 29 -10.20 -3.30 -0.82
CA THR A 29 -9.15 -3.36 -1.83
C THR A 29 -8.13 -2.25 -1.60
N LEU A 30 -6.85 -2.61 -1.70
CA LEU A 30 -5.75 -1.65 -1.67
C LEU A 30 -4.85 -1.87 -2.88
N GLU A 31 -4.62 -0.84 -3.70
CA GLU A 31 -3.74 -0.86 -4.85
C GLU A 31 -2.68 0.24 -4.75
N PHE A 32 -1.42 -0.09 -5.02
CA PHE A 32 -0.33 0.89 -5.00
C PHE A 32 0.82 0.49 -5.91
N VAL A 33 1.60 1.48 -6.33
CA VAL A 33 2.80 1.31 -7.14
C VAL A 33 4.05 1.36 -6.26
N ALA A 34 4.92 0.37 -6.40
CA ALA A 34 6.19 0.33 -5.69
C ALA A 34 7.28 -0.37 -6.52
N ALA A 35 8.55 -0.05 -6.22
CA ALA A 35 9.68 -0.77 -6.78
C ALA A 35 9.81 -2.17 -6.16
N MET A 36 10.21 -3.15 -6.97
CA MET A 36 10.64 -4.44 -6.42
C MET A 36 11.97 -4.30 -5.67
N PRO A 37 12.15 -4.96 -4.51
CA PRO A 37 13.46 -5.02 -3.84
C PRO A 37 14.52 -5.56 -4.78
N ALA A 38 15.74 -5.02 -4.74
CA ALA A 38 16.85 -5.41 -5.62
C ALA A 38 17.24 -6.90 -5.53
N SER A 39 16.81 -7.61 -4.48
CA SER A 39 16.97 -9.05 -4.33
C SER A 39 15.97 -9.88 -5.15
N ALA A 40 14.92 -9.27 -5.70
CA ALA A 40 13.98 -9.92 -6.59
C ALA A 40 14.60 -10.04 -7.99
N ALA A 41 14.34 -11.14 -8.68
CA ALA A 41 14.85 -11.39 -10.04
C ALA A 41 14.26 -10.45 -11.12
N ARG A 42 13.50 -9.42 -10.74
CA ARG A 42 12.77 -8.51 -11.63
C ARG A 42 13.05 -7.07 -11.24
N LEU A 43 13.29 -6.23 -12.24
CA LEU A 43 13.57 -4.81 -12.10
C LEU A 43 12.32 -3.98 -12.43
N GLY A 44 12.27 -2.76 -11.90
CA GLY A 44 11.25 -1.76 -12.26
C GLY A 44 10.09 -1.64 -11.27
N LEU A 45 9.18 -0.73 -11.59
CA LEU A 45 7.97 -0.45 -10.84
C LEU A 45 6.92 -1.53 -11.11
N GLN A 46 6.16 -1.87 -10.08
CA GLN A 46 5.07 -2.85 -10.14
C GLN A 46 3.85 -2.27 -9.43
N ILE A 47 2.67 -2.62 -9.93
CA ILE A 47 1.40 -2.42 -9.25
C ILE A 47 1.14 -3.64 -8.37
N PHE A 48 0.88 -3.38 -7.09
CA PHE A 48 0.48 -4.35 -6.10
C PHE A 48 -0.98 -4.12 -5.76
N LYS A 49 -1.81 -5.17 -5.83
CA LYS A 49 -3.22 -5.12 -5.44
C LYS A 49 -3.51 -6.17 -4.38
N LEU A 50 -4.03 -5.73 -3.24
CA LEU A 50 -4.44 -6.59 -2.13
C LEU A 50 -5.96 -6.72 -2.13
N SER A 51 -6.46 -7.95 -2.07
CA SER A 51 -7.89 -8.22 -1.95
C SER A 51 -8.16 -9.61 -1.38
N LEU A 52 -9.42 -9.87 -1.00
CA LEU A 52 -9.88 -11.22 -0.67
C LEU A 52 -10.43 -11.91 -1.91
N ILE A 53 -9.94 -13.13 -2.17
CA ILE A 53 -10.49 -14.01 -3.20
C ILE A 53 -11.14 -15.26 -2.58
N PRO A 54 -12.11 -15.90 -3.26
CA PRO A 54 -12.60 -17.20 -2.86
C PRO A 54 -11.46 -18.24 -2.85
N SER A 55 -11.41 -19.07 -1.81
CA SER A 55 -10.43 -20.16 -1.74
C SER A 55 -10.74 -21.26 -2.75
N LYS A 56 -9.70 -21.84 -3.37
CA LYS A 56 -9.84 -22.96 -4.33
C LYS A 56 -10.48 -24.22 -3.74
N ASN A 57 -10.42 -24.40 -2.42
CA ASN A 57 -11.02 -25.55 -1.73
C ASN A 57 -12.43 -25.25 -1.18
N ASN A 58 -13.04 -24.10 -1.53
CA ASN A 58 -14.32 -23.61 -1.00
C ASN A 58 -14.37 -23.43 0.54
N GLN A 59 -13.24 -23.44 1.24
CA GLN A 59 -13.18 -23.20 2.68
C GLN A 59 -12.81 -21.74 2.98
N GLY A 60 -13.73 -20.82 2.70
CA GLY A 60 -13.56 -19.40 3.00
C GLY A 60 -12.86 -18.57 1.92
N LYS A 61 -12.21 -17.48 2.34
CA LYS A 61 -11.48 -16.56 1.46
C LYS A 61 -9.99 -16.56 1.78
N GLU A 62 -9.19 -16.24 0.77
CA GLU A 62 -7.75 -16.07 0.87
C GLU A 62 -7.40 -14.59 0.63
N LEU A 63 -6.57 -14.01 1.50
CA LEU A 63 -5.94 -12.72 1.25
C LEU A 63 -4.83 -12.92 0.23
N MET A 64 -4.93 -12.22 -0.89
CA MET A 64 -4.04 -12.36 -2.03
C MET A 64 -3.45 -11.01 -2.41
N VAL A 65 -2.22 -11.05 -2.91
CA VAL A 65 -1.56 -9.94 -3.60
C VAL A 65 -1.44 -10.31 -5.08
N ASP A 66 -2.06 -9.53 -5.95
CA ASP A 66 -1.78 -9.53 -7.38
C ASP A 66 -0.63 -8.56 -7.67
N ILE A 67 0.33 -9.00 -8.47
CA ILE A 67 1.50 -8.22 -8.87
C ILE A 67 1.55 -8.17 -10.39
N LYS A 68 1.51 -6.96 -10.93
CA LYS A 68 1.68 -6.70 -12.36
C LYS A 68 2.71 -5.60 -12.58
N PRO A 69 3.46 -5.64 -13.69
CA PRO A 69 4.36 -4.54 -14.02
C PRO A 69 3.64 -3.21 -14.19
N PHE A 70 4.31 -2.12 -13.81
CA PHE A 70 3.89 -0.77 -14.12
C PHE A 70 4.61 -0.32 -15.40
N PHE A 71 3.92 -0.38 -16.54
CA PHE A 71 4.47 0.02 -17.84
C PHE A 71 3.76 1.27 -18.37
N GLY A 72 4.52 2.15 -19.05
CA GLY A 72 3.94 3.11 -19.99
C GLY A 72 3.69 2.42 -21.34
N GLN A 73 2.42 2.17 -21.65
CA GLN A 73 1.78 1.89 -22.95
C GLN A 73 2.42 1.02 -24.07
N SER A 74 3.66 0.53 -24.01
CA SER A 74 4.32 -0.01 -25.22
C SER A 74 4.64 -1.51 -25.22
N ASP A 75 4.53 -2.24 -24.10
CA ASP A 75 4.87 -3.66 -24.06
C ASP A 75 3.80 -4.48 -23.31
N GLU A 76 2.63 -4.66 -23.95
CA GLU A 76 1.60 -5.65 -23.55
C GLU A 76 2.04 -7.10 -23.86
N THR A 77 3.33 -7.42 -23.71
CA THR A 77 3.88 -8.71 -24.09
C THR A 77 3.55 -9.79 -23.05
N SER A 78 2.35 -10.36 -23.10
CA SER A 78 1.96 -11.63 -22.42
C SER A 78 2.50 -11.83 -20.99
N TRP A 79 2.54 -10.79 -20.17
CA TRP A 79 3.07 -10.93 -18.82
C TRP A 79 2.08 -11.74 -17.99
N LYS A 80 2.56 -12.81 -17.36
CA LYS A 80 1.75 -13.57 -16.41
C LYS A 80 1.65 -12.76 -15.12
N GLU A 81 0.43 -12.35 -14.78
CA GLU A 81 0.09 -11.84 -13.46
C GLU A 81 0.60 -12.83 -12.39
N GLU A 82 1.34 -12.31 -11.41
CA GLU A 82 1.83 -13.11 -10.30
C GLU A 82 0.87 -12.95 -9.12
N GLN A 83 0.34 -14.07 -8.64
CA GLN A 83 -0.61 -14.11 -7.55
C GLN A 83 0.04 -14.79 -6.35
N VAL A 84 0.09 -14.07 -5.22
CA VAL A 84 0.69 -14.58 -3.99
C VAL A 84 -0.37 -14.62 -2.90
N VAL A 85 -0.68 -15.82 -2.40
CA VAL A 85 -1.54 -16.00 -1.23
C VAL A 85 -0.76 -15.66 0.02
N ILE A 86 -1.25 -14.67 0.77
CA ILE A 86 -0.64 -14.18 2.00
C ILE A 86 -1.18 -14.94 3.20
N LEU A 87 -2.50 -15.09 3.25
CA LEU A 87 -3.20 -15.65 4.39
C LEU A 87 -4.45 -16.39 3.92
N LYS A 88 -4.73 -17.52 4.58
CA LYS A 88 -5.89 -18.38 4.28
C LYS A 88 -6.93 -18.27 5.38
N ASN A 89 -8.13 -18.77 5.10
CA ASN A 89 -9.25 -18.82 6.04
C ASN A 89 -9.60 -17.44 6.59
N VAL A 90 -9.56 -16.42 5.74
CA VAL A 90 -9.93 -15.05 6.10
C VAL A 90 -11.44 -14.91 5.93
N GLN A 91 -12.10 -14.36 6.95
CA GLN A 91 -13.51 -14.03 6.94
C GLN A 91 -13.72 -12.58 6.47
N ARG A 92 -12.97 -11.63 7.05
CA ARG A 92 -13.06 -10.19 6.72
C ARG A 92 -11.68 -9.57 6.61
N LEU A 93 -11.60 -8.59 5.72
CA LEU A 93 -10.45 -7.72 5.48
C LEU A 93 -11.00 -6.30 5.37
N HIS A 94 -10.49 -5.40 6.20
CA HIS A 94 -10.79 -3.98 6.12
C HIS A 94 -9.53 -3.14 6.03
N PHE A 95 -9.57 -2.15 5.14
CA PHE A 95 -8.59 -1.09 5.07
C PHE A 95 -9.18 0.22 5.58
N ALA A 96 -8.34 1.04 6.20
CA ALA A 96 -8.65 2.42 6.54
C ALA A 96 -7.42 3.30 6.31
N TYR A 97 -7.65 4.58 6.06
CA TYR A 97 -6.66 5.53 5.58
C TYR A 97 -6.66 6.77 6.48
N PHE A 98 -5.51 7.18 7.01
CA PHE A 98 -5.42 8.34 7.89
C PHE A 98 -4.85 9.56 7.16
N ASN A 99 -5.48 10.72 7.39
CA ASN A 99 -4.96 12.03 7.01
C ASN A 99 -4.74 12.89 8.27
N ALA A 100 -3.53 13.40 8.47
CA ALA A 100 -3.17 14.29 9.56
C ALA A 100 -3.46 15.77 9.27
N ASP A 101 -3.76 16.13 8.01
CA ASP A 101 -3.98 17.52 7.60
C ASP A 101 -5.29 18.07 8.18
N ASP A 102 -5.16 18.80 9.28
CA ASP A 102 -6.26 19.44 10.01
C ASP A 102 -6.86 20.65 9.29
N THR A 103 -6.25 21.08 8.18
CA THR A 103 -6.75 22.18 7.36
C THR A 103 -7.79 21.75 6.33
N LYS A 104 -7.90 20.44 6.09
CA LYS A 104 -8.90 19.83 5.21
C LYS A 104 -10.03 19.24 6.05
N ASP A 105 -11.25 19.26 5.52
CA ASP A 105 -12.45 18.67 6.15
C ASP A 105 -12.36 17.13 6.32
N ASP A 106 -11.25 16.52 5.92
CA ASP A 106 -11.03 15.08 5.85
C ASP A 106 -9.94 14.57 6.81
N ALA A 107 -9.54 15.38 7.81
CA ALA A 107 -8.65 14.94 8.88
C ALA A 107 -9.19 13.71 9.63
N GLY A 108 -8.34 12.72 9.87
CA GLY A 108 -8.67 11.48 10.59
C GLY A 108 -8.74 10.23 9.72
N TRP A 109 -9.34 9.17 10.27
CA TRP A 109 -9.48 7.88 9.61
C TRP A 109 -10.66 7.87 8.62
N GLN A 110 -10.39 7.46 7.40
CA GLN A 110 -11.30 7.35 6.28
C GLN A 110 -11.40 5.89 5.83
N LYS A 111 -12.54 5.51 5.24
CA LYS A 111 -12.77 4.16 4.68
C LYS A 111 -12.31 4.02 3.24
N GLU A 112 -12.08 5.15 2.56
CA GLU A 112 -11.78 5.23 1.14
C GLU A 112 -10.71 6.29 0.91
N TRP A 113 -9.82 6.01 -0.03
CA TRP A 113 -8.78 6.89 -0.52
C TRP A 113 -8.72 6.75 -2.04
N LEU A 114 -9.73 7.32 -2.69
CA LEU A 114 -9.96 7.23 -4.14
C LEU A 114 -9.70 8.59 -4.77
N ASP A 115 -9.14 8.59 -5.98
CA ASP A 115 -8.93 9.78 -6.81
C ASP A 115 -8.12 10.92 -6.13
N LYS A 116 -7.17 10.55 -5.26
CA LYS A 116 -6.32 11.49 -4.52
C LYS A 116 -4.87 11.43 -5.02
N PHE A 117 -4.25 12.60 -5.19
CA PHE A 117 -2.82 12.73 -5.53
C PHE A 117 -1.90 12.49 -4.34
N GLU A 118 -2.37 12.85 -3.15
CA GLU A 118 -1.62 12.67 -1.91
C GLU A 118 -1.76 11.24 -1.41
N LEU A 119 -0.70 10.74 -0.78
CA LEU A 119 -0.75 9.46 -0.07
C LEU A 119 -1.42 9.68 1.30
N PRO A 120 -2.11 8.67 1.85
CA PRO A 120 -2.49 8.72 3.26
C PRO A 120 -1.24 8.58 4.12
N ASP A 121 -1.23 9.21 5.30
CA ASP A 121 -0.12 9.13 6.24
C ASP A 121 0.01 7.72 6.82
N LEU A 122 -1.13 7.10 7.13
CA LEU A 122 -1.21 5.75 7.66
C LEU A 122 -2.24 4.92 6.91
N VAL A 123 -1.95 3.63 6.78
CA VAL A 123 -2.91 2.60 6.36
C VAL A 123 -3.08 1.61 7.49
N SER A 124 -4.33 1.38 7.91
CA SER A 124 -4.70 0.28 8.80
C SER A 124 -5.17 -0.91 7.98
N VAL A 125 -4.77 -2.10 8.40
CA VAL A 125 -5.23 -3.38 7.87
C VAL A 125 -5.78 -4.21 9.03
N ASP A 126 -7.09 -4.44 8.99
CA ASP A 126 -7.80 -5.24 9.97
C ASP A 126 -8.26 -6.55 9.32
N ILE A 127 -7.92 -7.67 9.95
CA ILE A 127 -8.19 -9.01 9.43
C ILE A 127 -8.90 -9.86 10.48
N GLU A 128 -9.97 -10.51 10.07
CA GLU A 128 -10.68 -11.50 10.88
C GLU A 128 -10.63 -12.85 10.21
N LEU A 129 -10.25 -13.87 10.98
CA LEU A 129 -10.19 -15.25 10.53
C LEU A 129 -11.53 -15.96 10.70
N MET A 130 -11.76 -17.04 9.95
CA MET A 130 -13.02 -17.81 10.00
C MET A 130 -13.35 -18.43 11.36
N ASN A 131 -12.35 -18.62 12.23
CA ASN A 131 -12.54 -19.10 13.60
C ASN A 131 -13.01 -17.98 14.55
N GLY A 132 -13.24 -16.76 14.06
CA GLY A 132 -13.60 -15.58 14.85
C GLY A 132 -12.43 -14.89 15.53
N GLU A 133 -11.20 -15.35 15.27
CA GLU A 133 -9.99 -14.72 15.79
C GLU A 133 -9.67 -13.43 15.03
N LEU A 134 -9.39 -12.37 15.78
CA LEU A 134 -8.89 -11.12 15.21
C LEU A 134 -7.37 -11.21 15.08
N TRP A 135 -6.89 -11.03 13.86
CA TRP A 135 -5.46 -10.86 13.64
C TRP A 135 -5.00 -9.55 14.30
N PRO A 136 -3.75 -9.45 14.79
CA PRO A 136 -3.22 -8.19 15.27
C PRO A 136 -3.40 -7.08 14.23
N GLN A 137 -3.95 -5.95 14.65
CA GLN A 137 -4.09 -4.78 13.77
C GLN A 137 -2.71 -4.37 13.24
N ILE A 138 -2.63 -4.21 11.93
CA ILE A 138 -1.41 -3.77 11.25
C ILE A 138 -1.62 -2.31 10.85
N VAL A 139 -0.80 -1.42 11.39
CA VAL A 139 -0.78 0.00 10.98
C VAL A 139 0.56 0.27 10.33
N VAL A 140 0.55 0.81 9.11
CA VAL A 140 1.77 1.16 8.39
C VAL A 140 1.77 2.62 7.99
N GLU A 141 2.87 3.28 8.29
CA GLU A 141 3.23 4.60 7.80
C GLU A 141 3.71 4.49 6.35
N LEU A 142 3.06 5.21 5.44
CA LEU A 142 3.51 5.27 4.06
C LEU A 142 4.59 6.33 3.94
N LYS A 143 5.78 5.91 3.53
CA LYS A 143 6.86 6.85 3.20
C LYS A 143 7.00 6.90 1.71
N VAL A 144 7.03 8.12 1.20
CA VAL A 144 7.58 8.44 -0.11
C VAL A 144 9.03 7.98 -0.12
N ASP A 145 9.30 6.82 -0.71
CA ASP A 145 10.67 6.53 -1.09
C ASP A 145 11.02 7.41 -2.29
N ASP A 146 12.22 7.97 -2.32
CA ASP A 146 12.64 8.96 -3.33
C ASP A 146 13.50 8.29 -4.42
N VAL A 147 13.16 7.05 -4.79
CA VAL A 147 14.00 6.24 -5.70
C VAL A 147 13.73 6.51 -7.19
N ALA A 148 12.74 7.34 -7.52
CA ALA A 148 12.43 7.72 -8.90
C ALA A 148 13.21 8.96 -9.39
N ALA A 149 13.82 9.75 -8.50
CA ALA A 149 14.60 10.92 -8.88
C ALA A 149 16.07 10.56 -9.16
N GLY A 150 16.30 9.87 -10.27
CA GLY A 150 17.63 9.82 -10.89
C GLY A 150 18.04 11.21 -11.40
N GLY A 151 18.49 12.08 -10.48
CA GLY A 151 19.09 13.37 -10.82
C GLY A 151 18.84 14.48 -9.80
N ALA A 152 19.90 14.90 -9.12
CA ALA A 152 20.05 16.09 -8.27
C ALA A 152 19.50 16.02 -6.83
N ALA A 153 20.39 15.62 -5.92
CA ALA A 153 20.25 15.80 -4.49
C ALA A 153 20.16 17.29 -4.07
N VAL A 154 19.21 17.63 -3.21
CA VAL A 154 19.33 18.72 -2.22
C VAL A 154 18.76 18.24 -0.90
N GLY A 155 19.64 18.07 0.09
CA GLY A 155 19.28 17.58 1.40
C GLY A 155 18.46 18.56 2.23
N LYS A 156 17.49 18.01 2.97
CA LYS A 156 17.03 18.59 4.23
C LYS A 156 16.99 17.50 5.29
N ARG A 157 17.89 17.62 6.27
CA ARG A 157 17.84 16.86 7.52
C ARG A 157 16.60 17.30 8.31
N GLY A 158 15.52 16.56 8.19
CA GLY A 158 14.36 16.67 9.08
C GLY A 158 14.66 15.98 10.41
N ARG A 159 14.63 16.75 11.51
CA ARG A 159 14.68 16.22 12.88
C ARG A 159 13.46 15.35 13.12
N ASN A 160 13.64 14.06 13.41
CA ASN A 160 12.57 13.17 13.89
C ASN A 160 12.04 13.71 15.24
N PRO A 161 10.77 14.15 15.33
CA PRO A 161 10.20 14.64 16.59
C PRO A 161 9.61 13.53 17.47
N PHE A 162 9.51 12.29 16.98
CA PHE A 162 8.92 11.17 17.70
C PHE A 162 9.96 10.12 18.09
N GLY A 163 10.02 9.79 19.39
CA GLY A 163 10.83 8.71 19.94
C GLY A 163 9.99 7.79 20.81
N ILE A 164 10.19 6.48 20.69
CA ILE A 164 9.55 5.48 21.55
C ILE A 164 10.42 5.27 22.78
N VAL A 165 9.90 5.61 23.97
CA VAL A 165 10.50 5.24 25.26
C VAL A 165 9.50 4.34 26.00
N ASN A 166 9.92 3.13 26.36
CA ASN A 166 9.14 2.17 27.15
C ASN A 166 7.74 1.84 26.60
N GLY A 167 7.61 1.63 25.29
CA GLY A 167 6.38 1.09 24.70
C GLY A 167 5.14 2.00 24.84
N LYS A 168 5.33 3.29 25.09
CA LYS A 168 4.27 4.30 25.05
C LYS A 168 4.73 5.47 24.18
N PHE A 169 3.86 5.89 23.25
CA PHE A 169 4.09 7.09 22.44
C PHE A 169 4.03 8.33 23.34
N THR A 170 5.06 9.17 23.26
CA THR A 170 5.04 10.52 23.84
C THR A 170 5.39 11.52 22.75
N SER A 171 4.55 12.53 22.56
CA SER A 171 4.91 13.72 21.79
C SER A 171 5.83 14.61 22.65
N ARG A 172 6.87 15.21 22.04
CA ARG A 172 7.66 16.29 22.66
C ARG A 172 7.37 17.60 21.96
#